data_AF-A0A524A1A1-F1
#
_entry.id   AF-A0A524A1A1-F1
#
_cell.length_a   1.000
_cell.length_b   1.000
_cell.length_c   1.000
_cell.angle_alpha   90.00
_cell.angle_beta   90.00
_cell.angle_gamma   90.00
#
_symmetry.space_group_name_H-M   'P 1'
#
loop_
_entity.id
_entity.type
_entity.pdbx_description
1 polymer ?
#
loop_
_entity_poly.entity_id
_entity_poly.type
_entity_poly.pdbx_seq_one_letter_code
_entity_poly.pdbx_strand_id
1 'polypeptide(L)'
;MSTPSRLEQEAIAFSYDSSPEPIPSVDEVLSVLSELRGDITHLSDLKSEEDKAVEDLFQALMKLTQLLQWATVETSVLPVELGEVESAKVTPEGTLIYCRIDGEIRTLDLSDYDNRDVLVEVVRDLAPKLREILENPPEFEESVVEEPEPEPEPEPEPELVLEEPAVEELDVVEEAEEPITEPAIEEP
;
A
#
# COMPACT_ATOMS: atom_id res chain seq x y z
N MET A 1 56.48 -31.82 8.90
CA MET A 1 55.90 -31.81 10.27
C MET A 1 54.42 -31.54 10.09
N SER A 2 53.58 -32.58 10.15
CA SER A 2 52.13 -32.47 9.93
C SER A 2 51.44 -32.12 11.24
N THR A 3 50.73 -30.99 11.25
CA THR A 3 49.85 -30.58 12.34
C THR A 3 48.54 -31.38 12.27
N PRO A 4 48.08 -32.00 13.36
CA PRO A 4 46.79 -32.69 13.38
C PRO A 4 45.63 -31.68 13.24
N SER A 5 44.60 -32.12 12.54
CA SER A 5 43.40 -31.37 12.18
C SER A 5 42.57 -31.00 13.41
N ARG A 6 42.09 -29.75 13.49
CA ARG A 6 41.24 -29.22 14.58
C ARG A 6 39.96 -30.06 14.85
N LEU A 7 39.52 -30.86 13.88
CA LEU A 7 38.36 -31.74 13.99
C LEU A 7 38.60 -32.98 14.87
N GLU A 8 39.85 -33.36 15.17
CA GLU A 8 40.14 -34.52 16.04
C GLU A 8 40.19 -34.15 17.53
N GLN A 9 40.24 -32.86 17.89
CA GLN A 9 40.29 -32.42 19.29
C GLN A 9 38.91 -32.26 19.96
N GLU A 10 37.82 -32.14 19.20
CA GLU A 10 36.47 -32.07 19.77
C GLU A 10 35.85 -33.45 20.07
N ALA A 11 36.46 -34.54 19.61
CA ALA A 11 35.94 -35.90 19.83
C ALA A 11 36.21 -36.48 21.23
N ILE A 12 36.96 -35.78 22.10
CA ILE A 12 37.42 -36.30 23.39
C ILE A 12 36.72 -35.65 24.60
N ALA A 13 35.91 -34.60 24.41
CA ALA A 13 35.28 -33.88 25.53
C ALA A 13 33.92 -34.46 25.99
N PHE A 14 33.41 -35.51 25.35
CA PHE A 14 32.15 -36.18 25.72
C PHE A 14 32.39 -37.51 26.48
N SER A 15 33.32 -37.52 27.43
CA SER A 15 33.33 -38.57 28.45
C SER A 15 32.15 -38.34 29.40
N TYR A 16 30.98 -38.83 29.00
CA TYR A 16 29.80 -38.93 29.84
C TYR A 16 30.21 -39.69 31.11
N ASP A 17 30.28 -38.96 32.22
CA ASP A 17 30.32 -39.54 33.56
C ASP A 17 28.97 -40.25 33.78
N SER A 18 28.91 -41.53 33.41
CA SER A 18 27.73 -42.40 33.60
C SER A 18 27.58 -42.80 35.07
N SER A 19 27.62 -41.82 35.96
CA SER A 19 27.08 -41.97 37.30
C SER A 19 25.56 -42.15 37.15
N PRO A 20 24.95 -43.18 37.76
CA PRO A 20 23.51 -43.39 37.64
C PRO A 20 22.78 -42.18 38.24
N GLU A 21 22.20 -41.35 37.37
CA GLU A 21 21.36 -40.25 37.83
C GLU A 21 20.17 -40.83 38.60
N PRO A 22 19.87 -40.29 39.79
CA PRO A 22 18.74 -40.74 40.58
C PRO A 22 17.47 -40.56 39.76
N ILE A 23 16.69 -41.64 39.65
CA ILE A 23 15.42 -41.63 38.90
C ILE A 23 14.51 -40.60 39.58
N PRO A 24 14.02 -39.58 38.86
CA PRO A 24 13.18 -38.56 39.44
C PRO A 24 11.89 -39.17 39.97
N SER A 25 11.40 -38.61 41.07
CA SER A 25 10.14 -39.08 41.66
C SER A 25 8.96 -38.71 40.75
N VAL A 26 7.87 -39.49 40.83
CA VAL A 26 6.66 -39.21 40.03
C VAL A 26 6.10 -37.82 40.34
N ASP A 27 6.17 -37.38 41.59
CA ASP A 27 5.72 -36.04 42.00
C ASP A 27 6.56 -34.93 41.36
N GLU A 28 7.86 -35.14 41.20
CA GLU A 28 8.76 -34.20 40.54
C GLU A 28 8.44 -34.10 39.04
N VAL A 29 8.18 -35.22 38.38
CA VAL A 29 7.72 -35.25 36.97
C VAL A 29 6.38 -34.52 36.82
N LEU A 30 5.45 -34.73 37.75
CA LEU A 30 4.16 -34.04 37.74
C LEU A 30 4.29 -32.54 38.00
N SER A 31 5.21 -32.13 38.88
CA SER A 31 5.52 -30.72 39.13
C SER A 31 6.05 -30.04 37.87
N VAL A 32 7.03 -30.66 37.20
CA VAL A 32 7.60 -30.12 35.95
C VAL A 32 6.55 -30.08 34.83
N LEU A 33 5.70 -31.09 34.71
CA LEU A 33 4.60 -31.08 33.74
C LEU A 33 3.56 -29.99 34.02
N SER A 34 3.27 -29.72 35.30
CA SER A 34 2.35 -28.64 35.68
C SER A 34 2.94 -27.26 35.40
N GLU A 35 4.24 -27.08 35.66
CA GLU A 35 4.98 -25.86 35.34
C GLU A 35 5.02 -25.62 33.83
N LEU A 36 5.42 -26.64 33.06
CA LEU A 36 5.44 -26.60 31.59
C LEU A 36 4.06 -26.27 31.00
N ARG A 37 2.99 -26.82 31.58
CA ARG A 37 1.62 -26.47 31.16
C ARG A 37 1.30 -24.99 31.40
N GLY A 38 1.76 -24.43 32.51
CA GLY A 38 1.66 -22.99 32.81
C GLY A 38 2.42 -22.14 31.79
N ASP A 39 3.64 -22.54 31.45
CA ASP A 39 4.46 -21.85 30.45
C ASP A 39 3.81 -21.88 29.05
N ILE A 40 3.22 -23.02 28.66
CA ILE A 40 2.47 -23.13 27.39
C ILE A 40 1.29 -22.16 27.36
N THR A 41 0.58 -21.97 28.49
CA THR A 41 -0.52 -21.00 28.55
C THR A 41 -0.03 -19.56 28.42
N HIS A 42 1.07 -19.19 29.09
CA HIS A 42 1.67 -17.86 28.93
C HIS A 42 2.15 -17.60 27.50
N LEU A 43 2.67 -18.62 26.83
CA LEU A 43 3.09 -18.51 25.42
C LEU A 43 1.90 -18.24 24.50
N SER A 44 0.73 -18.82 24.82
CA SER A 44 -0.52 -18.51 24.10
C SER A 44 -0.97 -17.07 24.33
N ASP A 45 -0.84 -16.55 25.55
CA ASP A 45 -1.19 -15.17 25.86
C ASP A 45 -0.26 -14.18 25.14
N LEU A 46 1.05 -14.44 25.18
CA LEU A 46 2.07 -13.67 24.45
C LEU A 46 1.80 -13.66 22.94
N LYS A 47 1.42 -14.81 22.37
CA LYS A 47 1.06 -14.88 20.96
C LYS A 47 -0.15 -14.01 20.63
N SER A 48 -1.18 -13.99 21.48
CA SER A 48 -2.35 -13.14 21.26
C SER A 48 -2.02 -11.64 21.37
N GLU A 49 -1.06 -11.27 22.23
CA GLU A 49 -0.55 -9.91 22.35
C GLU A 49 0.27 -9.50 21.11
N GLU A 50 1.10 -10.41 20.58
CA GLU A 50 1.82 -10.21 19.32
C GLU A 50 0.86 -10.01 18.15
N ASP A 51 -0.13 -10.90 18.00
CA ASP A 51 -1.13 -10.81 16.94
C ASP A 51 -1.87 -9.45 17.00
N LYS A 52 -2.23 -8.99 18.21
CA LYS A 52 -2.83 -7.67 18.41
C LYS A 52 -1.87 -6.53 18.06
N ALA A 53 -0.62 -6.60 18.49
CA ALA A 53 0.37 -5.56 18.21
C ALA A 53 0.65 -5.44 16.70
N VAL A 54 0.66 -6.57 15.98
CA VAL A 54 0.79 -6.60 14.52
C VAL A 54 -0.43 -5.99 13.84
N GLU A 55 -1.65 -6.31 14.31
CA GLU A 55 -2.88 -5.70 13.78
C GLU A 55 -2.90 -4.18 14.01
N ASP A 56 -2.59 -3.73 15.22
CA ASP A 56 -2.52 -2.31 15.57
C ASP A 56 -1.48 -1.59 14.70
N LEU A 57 -0.31 -2.21 14.44
CA LEU A 57 0.72 -1.69 13.54
C LEU A 57 0.22 -1.61 12.09
N PHE A 58 -0.43 -2.66 11.59
CA PHE A 58 -0.97 -2.67 10.24
C PHE A 58 -2.05 -1.60 10.06
N GLN A 59 -2.93 -1.45 11.06
CA GLN A 59 -3.94 -0.40 11.06
C GLN A 59 -3.31 1.00 11.08
N ALA A 60 -2.25 1.20 11.87
CA ALA A 60 -1.49 2.45 11.87
C ALA A 60 -0.84 2.74 10.51
N LEU A 61 -0.26 1.73 9.86
CA LEU A 61 0.32 1.85 8.52
C LEU A 61 -0.76 2.19 7.47
N MET A 62 -1.92 1.55 7.52
CA MET A 62 -3.02 1.84 6.61
C MET A 62 -3.60 3.25 6.81
N LYS A 63 -3.70 3.71 8.06
CA LYS A 63 -4.08 5.11 8.34
C LYS A 63 -3.03 6.08 7.79
N LEU A 64 -1.75 5.77 7.94
CA LEU A 64 -0.67 6.60 7.40
C LEU A 64 -0.71 6.66 5.87
N THR A 65 -0.96 5.53 5.19
CA THR A 65 -1.07 5.52 3.73
C THR A 65 -2.29 6.29 3.23
N GLN A 66 -3.43 6.23 3.93
CA GLN A 66 -4.61 7.05 3.64
C GLN A 66 -4.31 8.55 3.75
N LEU A 67 -3.57 8.96 4.79
CA LEU A 67 -3.14 10.35 4.96
C LEU A 67 -2.19 10.82 3.88
N LEU A 68 -1.37 9.89 3.40
CA LEU A 68 -0.43 10.11 2.31
C LEU A 68 -1.07 10.09 0.93
N GLN A 69 -2.35 9.73 0.78
CA GLN A 69 -3.00 9.66 -0.53
C GLN A 69 -2.92 10.98 -1.30
N TRP A 70 -2.85 12.12 -0.60
CA TRP A 70 -2.83 13.46 -1.20
C TRP A 70 -2.02 14.45 -0.37
N ALA A 71 -0.77 14.11 -0.06
CA ALA A 71 0.09 14.99 0.72
C ALA A 71 0.40 16.27 -0.08
N THR A 72 -0.09 17.42 0.40
CA THR A 72 0.12 18.71 -0.26
C THR A 72 1.50 19.25 0.12
N VAL A 73 2.30 19.53 -0.90
CA VAL A 73 3.67 20.02 -0.77
C VAL A 73 3.68 21.53 -0.88
N GLU A 74 4.45 22.20 -0.01
CA GLU A 74 4.66 23.64 -0.13
C GLU A 74 5.47 23.98 -1.39
N THR A 75 4.93 24.87 -2.22
CA THR A 75 5.56 25.27 -3.49
C THR A 75 6.87 26.05 -3.30
N SER A 76 7.07 26.64 -2.12
CA SER A 76 8.30 27.34 -1.72
C SER A 76 9.52 26.42 -1.59
N VAL A 77 9.29 25.12 -1.36
CA VAL A 77 10.31 24.09 -1.15
C VAL A 77 10.73 23.42 -2.47
N LEU A 78 9.93 23.60 -3.52
CA LEU A 78 10.20 22.96 -4.81
C LEU A 78 11.37 23.62 -5.56
N PRO A 79 12.15 22.81 -6.30
CA PRO A 79 13.25 23.31 -7.11
C PRO A 79 12.78 24.32 -8.16
N VAL A 80 13.60 25.33 -8.41
CA VAL A 80 13.32 26.39 -9.40
C VAL A 80 13.30 25.83 -10.82
N GLU A 81 13.93 24.67 -11.03
CA GLU A 81 13.96 23.91 -12.28
C GLU A 81 12.55 23.49 -12.76
N LEU A 82 11.60 23.33 -11.84
CA LEU A 82 10.19 23.02 -12.16
C LEU A 82 9.40 24.27 -12.62
N GLY A 83 10.02 25.45 -12.52
CA GLY A 83 9.42 26.74 -12.84
C GLY A 83 8.51 27.26 -11.72
N GLU A 84 7.64 28.20 -12.07
CA GLU A 84 6.69 28.76 -11.11
C GLU A 84 5.50 27.79 -10.92
N VAL A 85 5.48 27.13 -9.75
CA VAL A 85 4.46 26.15 -9.37
C VAL A 85 3.39 26.81 -8.50
N GLU A 86 2.12 26.65 -8.87
CA GLU A 86 0.96 27.13 -8.12
C GLU A 86 0.53 26.13 -7.03
N SER A 87 0.52 24.84 -7.34
CA SER A 87 0.18 23.78 -6.38
C SER A 87 0.90 22.48 -6.68
N ALA A 88 1.17 21.68 -5.65
CA ALA A 88 1.82 20.38 -5.78
C ALA A 88 1.28 19.36 -4.78
N LYS A 89 1.10 18.13 -5.23
CA LYS A 89 0.60 17.00 -4.44
C LYS A 89 1.39 15.75 -4.75
N VAL A 90 1.68 14.95 -3.73
CA VAL A 90 2.36 13.66 -3.88
C VAL A 90 1.34 12.55 -3.76
N THR A 91 1.41 11.59 -4.67
CA THR A 91 0.60 10.38 -4.64
C THR A 91 1.32 9.26 -3.87
N PRO A 92 0.60 8.24 -3.37
CA PRO A 92 1.19 7.08 -2.69
C PRO A 92 2.21 6.31 -3.51
N GLU A 93 2.08 6.36 -4.84
CA GLU A 93 2.98 5.71 -5.79
C GLU A 93 4.34 6.42 -5.89
N GLY A 94 4.52 7.54 -5.19
CA GLY A 94 5.73 8.35 -5.27
C GLY A 94 5.75 9.28 -6.48
N THR A 95 4.59 9.61 -7.05
CA THR A 95 4.51 10.59 -8.14
C THR A 95 4.15 11.97 -7.60
N LEU A 96 4.92 12.99 -7.96
CA LEU A 96 4.60 14.40 -7.70
C LEU A 96 3.75 14.94 -8.86
N ILE A 97 2.52 15.31 -8.57
CA ILE A 97 1.63 16.02 -9.48
C ILE A 97 1.70 17.51 -9.13
N TYR A 98 2.07 18.36 -10.09
CA TYR A 98 2.15 19.80 -9.86
C TYR A 98 1.51 20.60 -10.98
N CYS A 99 0.88 21.71 -10.61
CA CYS A 99 0.26 22.66 -11.54
C CYS A 99 1.10 23.93 -11.57
N ARG A 100 1.51 24.34 -12.77
CA ARG A 100 2.27 25.58 -12.99
C ARG A 100 1.32 26.76 -13.14
N ILE A 101 1.83 27.98 -13.01
CA ILE A 101 1.03 29.22 -13.10
C ILE A 101 0.41 29.42 -14.50
N ASP A 102 0.98 28.81 -15.54
CA ASP A 102 0.42 28.77 -16.89
C ASP A 102 -0.79 27.83 -17.03
N GLY A 103 -1.16 27.11 -15.95
CA GLY A 103 -2.23 26.12 -15.93
C GLY A 103 -1.81 24.74 -16.43
N GLU A 104 -0.52 24.54 -16.75
CA GLU A 104 0.00 23.24 -17.18
C GLU A 104 0.12 22.30 -15.97
N ILE A 105 -0.52 21.14 -16.07
CA ILE A 105 -0.39 20.07 -15.08
C ILE A 105 0.68 19.09 -15.55
N ARG A 106 1.67 18.84 -14.70
CA ARG A 106 2.74 17.88 -14.95
C ARG A 106 2.82 16.86 -13.83
N THR A 107 3.38 15.71 -14.19
CA THR A 107 3.69 14.64 -13.26
C THR A 107 5.18 14.35 -13.30
N LEU A 108 5.75 14.02 -12.14
CA LEU A 108 7.14 13.69 -11.98
C LEU A 108 7.26 12.46 -11.07
N ASP A 109 7.88 11.39 -11.56
CA ASP A 109 8.14 10.20 -10.74
C ASP A 109 9.32 10.46 -9.79
N LEU A 110 9.06 10.52 -8.49
CA LEU A 110 10.09 10.75 -7.47
C LEU A 110 10.92 9.50 -7.18
N SER A 111 10.53 8.34 -7.71
CA SER A 111 11.30 7.09 -7.60
C SER A 111 12.51 7.09 -8.53
N ASP A 112 12.48 7.93 -9.57
CA ASP A 112 13.59 8.09 -10.50
C ASP A 112 14.80 8.71 -9.81
N TYR A 113 15.99 8.17 -10.08
CA TYR A 113 17.23 8.62 -9.48
C TYR A 113 17.56 10.07 -9.86
N ASP A 114 17.15 10.49 -11.06
CA ASP A 114 17.36 11.86 -11.54
C ASP A 114 16.49 12.89 -10.78
N ASN A 115 15.41 12.44 -10.13
CA ASN A 115 14.49 13.28 -9.35
C ASN A 115 14.77 13.21 -7.84
N ARG A 116 15.91 12.62 -7.43
CA ARG A 116 16.26 12.42 -6.03
C ARG A 116 16.33 13.72 -5.23
N ASP A 117 16.84 14.80 -5.83
CA ASP A 117 16.93 16.09 -5.15
C ASP A 117 15.52 16.65 -4.85
N VAL A 118 14.59 16.51 -5.80
CA VAL A 118 13.18 16.88 -5.62
C VAL A 118 12.55 16.05 -4.51
N LEU A 119 12.77 14.73 -4.50
CA LEU A 119 12.27 13.83 -3.47
C LEU A 119 12.76 14.26 -2.08
N VAL A 120 14.04 14.63 -1.93
CA VAL A 120 14.60 15.04 -0.63
C VAL A 120 13.92 16.30 -0.11
N GLU A 121 13.67 17.30 -0.96
CA GLU A 121 13.00 18.54 -0.56
C GLU A 121 11.51 18.29 -0.24
N VAL A 122 10.82 17.48 -1.04
CA VAL A 122 9.44 17.03 -0.76
C VAL A 122 9.37 16.30 0.59
N VAL A 123 10.27 15.35 0.85
CA VAL A 123 10.31 14.61 2.12
C VAL A 123 10.63 15.54 3.29
N ARG A 124 11.49 16.55 3.09
CA ARG A 124 11.79 17.55 4.13
C ARG A 124 10.54 18.34 4.53
N ASP A 125 9.68 18.68 3.58
CA ASP A 125 8.39 19.35 3.84
C ASP A 125 7.35 18.40 4.46
N LEU A 126 7.27 17.15 3.98
CA LEU A 126 6.27 16.19 4.44
C LEU A 126 6.60 15.54 5.79
N ALA A 127 7.88 15.33 6.10
CA ALA A 127 8.31 14.70 7.35
C ALA A 127 7.74 15.37 8.63
N PRO A 128 7.77 16.70 8.80
CA PRO A 128 7.17 17.34 9.97
C PRO A 128 5.65 17.16 10.00
N LYS A 129 4.97 17.25 8.86
CA LYS A 129 3.51 17.04 8.75
C LYS A 129 3.13 15.61 9.15
N LEU A 130 3.90 14.62 8.70
CA LEU A 130 3.72 13.22 9.08
C LEU A 130 3.97 12.99 10.56
N ARG A 131 4.99 13.62 11.14
CA ARG A 131 5.22 13.55 12.59
C ARG A 131 4.04 14.13 13.37
N GLU A 132 3.54 15.29 12.97
CA GLU A 132 2.40 15.94 13.62
C GLU A 132 1.15 15.04 13.58
N ILE A 133 0.89 14.41 12.43
CA ILE A 133 -0.21 13.46 12.24
C ILE A 133 -0.02 12.18 13.08
N LEU A 134 1.21 11.68 13.22
CA LEU A 134 1.49 10.51 14.06
C LEU A 134 1.34 10.82 15.56
N GLU A 135 1.70 12.04 15.97
CA GLU A 135 1.56 12.49 17.37
C GLU A 135 0.10 12.85 17.71
N ASN A 136 -0.64 13.42 16.76
CA ASN A 136 -2.04 13.79 16.89
C ASN A 136 -2.83 13.20 15.70
N PRO A 137 -3.21 11.91 15.76
CA PRO A 137 -3.97 11.31 14.68
C PRO A 137 -5.27 12.08 14.50
N PRO A 138 -5.56 12.62 13.31
CA PRO A 138 -6.84 13.27 13.07
C PRO A 138 -7.95 12.26 13.33
N GLU A 139 -9.00 12.69 14.04
CA GLU A 139 -10.22 11.90 14.15
C GLU A 139 -10.84 11.84 12.74
N PHE A 140 -10.61 10.72 12.05
CA PHE A 140 -11.35 10.44 10.83
C PHE A 140 -12.79 10.21 11.23
N GLU A 141 -13.63 11.21 11.02
CA GLU A 141 -15.05 10.95 10.84
C GLU A 141 -15.11 9.95 9.68
N GLU A 142 -15.41 8.68 9.99
CA GLU A 142 -15.77 7.70 8.98
C GLU A 142 -16.85 8.36 8.13
N SER A 143 -16.49 8.81 6.93
CA SER A 143 -17.45 9.24 5.96
C SER A 143 -18.30 8.01 5.72
N VAL A 144 -19.46 7.96 6.37
CA VAL A 144 -20.54 7.05 6.07
C VAL A 144 -20.79 7.28 4.60
N VAL A 145 -20.17 6.43 3.77
CA VAL A 145 -20.59 6.25 2.40
C VAL A 145 -22.01 5.73 2.58
N GLU A 146 -22.98 6.63 2.55
CA GLU A 146 -24.38 6.26 2.37
C GLU A 146 -24.37 5.37 1.14
N GLU A 147 -24.57 4.07 1.39
CA GLU A 147 -24.79 3.08 0.36
C GLU A 147 -25.87 3.67 -0.55
N PRO A 148 -25.57 3.92 -1.84
CA PRO A 148 -26.53 4.57 -2.72
C PRO A 148 -27.81 3.74 -2.67
N GLU A 149 -28.91 4.36 -2.24
CA GLU A 149 -30.21 3.69 -2.16
C GLU A 149 -30.45 2.96 -3.50
N PRO A 150 -30.87 1.69 -3.47
CA PRO A 150 -31.09 0.93 -4.69
C PRO A 150 -32.03 1.73 -5.58
N GLU A 151 -31.60 2.02 -6.82
CA GLU A 151 -32.40 2.72 -7.80
C GLU A 151 -33.79 2.05 -7.86
N PRO A 152 -34.89 2.83 -7.81
CA PRO A 152 -36.22 2.27 -7.86
C PRO A 152 -36.36 1.44 -9.13
N GLU A 153 -36.79 0.18 -8.98
CA GLU A 153 -37.10 -0.70 -10.11
C GLU A 153 -37.96 0.08 -11.13
N PRO A 154 -37.60 0.07 -12.43
CA PRO A 154 -38.36 0.80 -13.43
C PRO A 154 -39.81 0.33 -13.38
N GLU A 155 -40.73 1.27 -13.13
CA GLU A 155 -42.17 1.00 -13.22
C GLU A 155 -42.47 0.36 -14.58
N PRO A 156 -43.34 -0.66 -14.64
CA PRO A 156 -43.67 -1.31 -15.90
C PRO A 156 -44.21 -0.26 -16.88
N GLU A 157 -43.49 -0.09 -17.99
CA GLU A 157 -43.89 0.82 -19.06
C GLU A 157 -45.35 0.51 -19.47
N PRO A 158 -46.22 1.52 -19.57
CA PRO A 158 -47.57 1.30 -20.06
C PRO A 158 -47.49 0.75 -21.49
N GLU A 159 -48.15 -0.38 -21.73
CA GLU A 159 -48.30 -0.98 -23.06
C GLU A 159 -48.73 0.11 -24.06
N LEU A 160 -47.78 0.55 -24.87
CA LEU A 160 -48.05 1.45 -25.97
C LEU A 160 -48.94 0.69 -26.96
N VAL A 161 -50.21 1.05 -26.96
CA VAL A 161 -51.16 0.71 -28.02
C VAL A 161 -50.55 1.25 -29.31
N LEU A 162 -50.02 0.32 -30.12
CA LEU A 162 -49.55 0.56 -31.48
C LEU A 162 -50.73 1.07 -32.32
N GLU A 163 -50.91 2.39 -32.40
CA GLU A 163 -51.54 3.00 -33.56
C GLU A 163 -50.46 3.05 -34.65
N GLU A 164 -50.64 2.22 -35.68
CA GLU A 164 -49.79 2.16 -36.88
C GLU A 164 -49.69 3.55 -37.54
N PRO A 165 -48.51 4.16 -37.65
CA PRO A 165 -48.33 5.27 -38.57
C PRO A 165 -47.92 4.74 -39.95
N ALA A 166 -48.54 5.35 -40.94
CA ALA A 166 -48.35 5.12 -42.36
C ALA A 166 -46.87 5.21 -42.78
N VAL A 167 -46.52 4.32 -43.69
CA VAL A 167 -45.25 4.27 -44.41
C VAL A 167 -44.99 5.61 -45.11
N GLU A 168 -44.03 6.39 -44.63
CA GLU A 168 -43.32 7.38 -45.43
C GLU A 168 -41.95 6.82 -45.79
N GLU A 169 -41.73 6.65 -47.09
CA GLU A 169 -40.46 6.25 -47.69
C GLU A 169 -39.38 7.28 -47.34
N LEU A 170 -38.30 6.84 -46.68
CA LEU A 170 -37.09 7.64 -46.51
C LEU A 170 -36.00 7.08 -47.41
N ASP A 171 -35.54 7.96 -48.30
CA ASP A 171 -34.43 7.80 -49.23
C ASP A 171 -33.15 7.35 -48.53
N VAL A 172 -32.51 6.35 -49.14
CA VAL A 172 -31.19 5.84 -48.82
C VAL A 172 -30.16 6.93 -49.12
N VAL A 173 -29.58 7.52 -48.07
CA VAL A 173 -28.40 8.39 -48.21
C VAL A 173 -27.15 7.52 -48.13
N GLU A 174 -26.45 7.50 -49.26
CA GLU A 174 -25.21 6.81 -49.59
C GLU A 174 -24.07 7.15 -48.60
N GLU A 175 -23.45 6.11 -48.05
CA GLU A 175 -22.21 6.16 -47.26
C GLU A 175 -21.07 6.76 -48.10
N ALA A 176 -20.46 7.84 -47.61
CA ALA A 176 -19.21 8.37 -48.14
C ALA A 176 -18.02 7.75 -47.38
N GLU A 177 -17.30 6.84 -48.03
CA GLU A 177 -15.99 6.35 -47.57
C GLU A 177 -14.95 7.48 -47.64
N GLU A 178 -14.31 7.80 -46.52
CA GLU A 178 -13.14 8.68 -46.50
C GLU A 178 -11.86 7.91 -46.86
N PRO A 179 -11.01 8.43 -47.77
CA PRO A 179 -9.78 7.76 -48.17
C PRO A 179 -8.64 7.99 -47.18
N ILE A 180 -8.03 6.88 -46.78
CA ILE A 180 -6.79 6.79 -46.01
C ILE A 180 -5.65 7.48 -46.79
N THR A 181 -5.02 8.47 -46.18
CA THR A 181 -3.81 9.12 -46.72
C THR A 181 -2.58 8.62 -45.96
N GLU A 182 -1.76 7.80 -46.61
CA GLU A 182 -0.38 7.49 -46.17
C GLU A 182 0.53 8.71 -46.42
N PRO A 183 1.43 9.06 -45.48
CA PRO A 183 2.46 10.06 -45.74
C PRO A 183 3.65 9.43 -46.48
N ALA A 184 4.01 10.04 -47.62
CA ALA A 184 5.21 9.75 -48.38
C ALA A 184 6.47 10.22 -47.64
N ILE A 185 7.45 9.32 -47.58
CA ILE A 185 8.83 9.57 -47.15
C ILE A 185 9.59 10.14 -48.35
N GLU A 186 10.12 11.36 -48.24
CA GLU A 186 11.21 11.84 -49.10
C GLU A 186 12.29 12.50 -48.24
N GLU A 187 13.43 11.83 -48.12
CA GLU A 187 14.72 12.43 -47.74
C GLU A 187 15.45 12.90 -49.01
N PRO A 188 16.10 14.07 -48.93
CA PRO A 188 17.44 14.20 -49.50
C PRO A 188 18.51 14.61 -48.46
#